data_AF-A0A8T5ASS3-F1
#
_entry.id   AF-A0A8T5ASS3-F1
#
_cell.length_a   1.000
_cell.length_b   1.000
_cell.length_c   1.000
_cell.angle_alpha   90.00
_cell.angle_beta   90.00
_cell.angle_gamma   90.00
#
_symmetry.space_group_name_H-M   'P 1'
#
loop_
_entity.id
_entity.type
_entity.pdbx_description
1 polymer ?
#
loop_
_entity_poly.entity_id
_entity_poly.type
_entity_poly.pdbx_seq_one_letter_code
_entity_poly.pdbx_strand_id
1 'polypeptide(L)'
;MFLGFRRFLLEVRRPRVWRRAAEDWRRMHPSCAICGLRGAVEVHDVIPYHLVEDPGSKPYEWWIQNFISLCHHDHHRLAHCGDPAWLSYNPRIRELASTIQSFGKFCRR
;
A
#
# COMPACT_ATOMS: atom_id res chain seq x y z
N MET A 1 -5.37 -2.86 32.12
CA MET A 1 -6.39 -2.04 31.43
C MET A 1 -5.81 -1.50 30.12
N PHE A 2 -5.66 -2.33 29.06
CA PHE A 2 -5.11 -1.88 27.75
C PHE A 2 -5.63 -2.71 26.55
N LEU A 3 -6.86 -3.22 26.62
CA LEU A 3 -7.48 -3.97 25.51
C LEU A 3 -8.39 -3.10 24.60
N GLY A 4 -8.64 -1.84 24.97
CA GLY A 4 -9.61 -0.96 24.30
C GLY A 4 -9.11 -0.22 23.06
N PHE A 5 -7.81 0.12 22.99
CA PHE A 5 -7.26 0.89 21.86
C PHE A 5 -7.08 0.06 20.56
N ARG A 6 -6.98 -1.27 20.69
CA ARG A 6 -6.60 -2.18 19.59
C ARG A 6 -7.68 -2.38 18.52
N ARG A 7 -8.95 -2.10 18.82
CA ARG A 7 -10.08 -2.31 17.89
C ARG A 7 -10.57 -1.02 17.23
N PHE A 8 -10.23 0.14 17.79
CA PHE A 8 -10.71 1.44 17.33
C PHE A 8 -10.02 1.92 16.04
N LEU A 9 -8.79 1.47 15.77
CA LEU A 9 -8.00 1.90 14.60
C LEU A 9 -8.45 1.28 13.26
N LEU A 10 -9.21 0.18 13.30
CA LEU A 10 -9.75 -0.48 12.10
C LEU A 10 -11.13 0.05 11.67
N GLU A 11 -11.80 0.87 12.50
CA GLU A 11 -13.14 1.40 12.23
C GLU A 11 -13.13 2.79 11.56
N VAL A 12 -11.97 3.41 11.39
CA VAL A 12 -11.88 4.67 10.65
C VAL A 12 -12.18 4.38 9.17
N ARG A 13 -13.37 4.76 8.72
CA ARG A 13 -13.76 4.56 7.33
C ARG A 13 -12.82 5.36 6.42
N ARG A 14 -12.26 4.72 5.39
CA ARG A 14 -11.40 5.40 4.40
C ARG A 14 -12.11 6.64 3.82
N PRO A 15 -11.46 7.82 3.80
CA PRO A 15 -12.04 9.04 3.27
C PRO A 15 -12.54 8.90 1.82
N ARG A 16 -13.49 9.75 1.40
CA ARG A 16 -13.96 9.75 -0.01
C ARG A 16 -12.83 10.07 -1.00
N VAL A 17 -11.96 11.02 -0.63
CA VAL A 17 -10.79 11.41 -1.43
C VAL A 17 -9.80 10.25 -1.61
N TRP A 18 -9.56 9.47 -0.54
CA TRP A 18 -8.76 8.24 -0.59
C TRP A 18 -9.31 7.25 -1.63
N ARG A 19 -10.63 7.00 -1.60
CA ARG A 19 -11.27 6.02 -2.50
C ARG A 19 -11.13 6.41 -3.95
N ARG A 20 -11.40 7.68 -4.26
CA ARG A 20 -11.22 8.21 -5.61
C ARG A 20 -9.77 8.08 -6.08
N ALA A 21 -8.81 8.49 -5.24
CA ALA A 21 -7.39 8.38 -5.56
C ALA A 21 -6.96 6.91 -5.77
N ALA A 22 -7.47 5.97 -4.96
CA ALA A 22 -7.15 4.55 -5.10
C ALA A 22 -7.71 3.94 -6.39
N GLU A 23 -8.93 4.32 -6.78
CA GLU A 23 -9.53 3.90 -8.06
C GLU A 23 -8.71 4.40 -9.26
N ASP A 24 -8.36 5.68 -9.26
CA ASP A 24 -7.57 6.28 -10.33
C ASP A 24 -6.14 5.70 -10.36
N TRP A 25 -5.51 5.50 -9.19
CA TRP A 25 -4.22 4.83 -9.08
C TRP A 25 -4.23 3.43 -9.70
N ARG A 26 -5.24 2.62 -9.41
CA ARG A 26 -5.36 1.25 -9.95
C ARG A 26 -5.46 1.25 -11.47
N ARG A 27 -6.13 2.23 -12.07
CA ARG A 27 -6.23 2.38 -13.53
C ARG A 27 -4.88 2.75 -14.14
N MET A 28 -4.14 3.67 -13.51
CA MET A 28 -2.85 4.14 -14.00
C MET A 28 -1.71 3.13 -13.77
N HIS A 29 -1.81 2.28 -12.76
CA HIS A 29 -0.76 1.34 -12.34
C HIS A 29 -1.27 -0.11 -12.30
N PRO A 30 -1.54 -0.73 -13.46
CA PRO A 30 -2.19 -2.04 -13.56
C PRO A 30 -1.25 -3.24 -13.32
N SER A 31 -0.04 -3.01 -12.81
CA SER A 31 0.99 -4.03 -12.58
C SER A 31 1.62 -3.93 -11.19
N CYS A 32 2.01 -5.06 -10.62
CA CYS A 32 2.70 -5.12 -9.35
C CYS A 32 4.05 -4.39 -9.46
N ALA A 33 4.32 -3.48 -8.53
CA ALA A 33 5.57 -2.73 -8.46
C ALA A 33 6.78 -3.61 -8.11
N ILE A 34 6.57 -4.82 -7.57
CA ILE A 34 7.65 -5.77 -7.26
C ILE A 34 7.91 -6.70 -8.44
N CYS A 35 6.96 -7.58 -8.75
CA CYS A 35 7.15 -8.64 -9.74
C CYS A 35 6.65 -8.30 -11.17
N GLY A 36 5.94 -7.20 -11.35
CA GLY A 36 5.38 -6.80 -12.66
C GLY A 36 4.11 -7.53 -13.09
N LEU A 37 3.57 -8.44 -12.26
CA LEU A 37 2.32 -9.16 -12.55
C LEU A 37 1.16 -8.20 -12.82
N ARG A 38 0.38 -8.43 -13.88
CA ARG A 38 -0.76 -7.59 -14.30
C ARG A 38 -2.11 -8.15 -13.86
N GLY A 39 -3.13 -7.29 -13.77
CA GLY A 39 -4.54 -7.67 -13.71
C GLY A 39 -5.10 -8.04 -12.32
N ALA A 40 -4.26 -8.47 -11.38
CA ALA A 40 -4.65 -8.81 -10.00
C ALA A 40 -3.84 -8.00 -8.98
N VAL A 41 -3.88 -6.67 -9.12
CA VAL A 41 -3.13 -5.74 -8.26
C VAL A 41 -4.04 -5.00 -7.30
N GLU A 42 -3.59 -4.92 -6.07
CA GLU A 42 -4.20 -4.22 -4.96
C GLU A 42 -3.47 -2.88 -4.77
N VAL A 43 -4.21 -1.87 -4.28
CA VAL A 43 -3.62 -0.59 -3.91
C VAL A 43 -3.25 -0.67 -2.44
N HIS A 44 -1.96 -0.56 -2.15
CA HIS A 44 -1.42 -0.54 -0.80
C HIS A 44 -1.04 0.89 -0.40
N ASP A 45 -1.40 1.27 0.82
CA ASP A 45 -0.98 2.52 1.45
C ASP A 45 0.47 2.36 1.94
N VAL A 46 1.40 3.20 1.49
CA VAL A 46 2.78 3.20 2.02
C VAL A 46 2.79 3.63 3.48
N ILE A 47 2.06 4.71 3.80
CA ILE A 47 1.68 5.08 5.16
C ILE A 47 0.21 4.70 5.33
N PRO A 48 -0.11 3.66 6.14
CA PRO A 48 -1.49 3.22 6.34
C PRO A 48 -2.42 4.37 6.74
N TYR A 49 -3.60 4.46 6.11
CA TYR A 49 -4.51 5.59 6.32
C TYR A 49 -4.90 5.85 7.79
N HIS A 50 -4.91 4.81 8.63
CA HIS A 50 -5.24 4.90 10.06
C HIS A 50 -4.09 5.42 10.93
N LEU A 51 -2.89 5.53 10.35
CA LEU A 51 -1.72 6.19 10.96
C LEU A 51 -1.50 7.61 10.45
N VAL A 52 -2.27 8.03 9.44
CA VAL A 52 -2.22 9.39 8.91
C VAL A 52 -3.00 10.30 9.84
N GLU A 53 -2.36 11.36 10.34
CA GLU A 53 -3.05 12.41 11.08
C GLU A 53 -4.04 13.13 10.15
N ASP A 54 -5.30 13.20 10.60
CA ASP A 54 -6.44 13.74 9.87
C ASP A 54 -6.49 13.30 8.39
N PRO A 55 -6.79 12.02 8.11
CA PRO A 55 -6.78 11.50 6.75
C PRO A 55 -7.84 12.16 5.85
N GLY A 56 -8.86 12.77 6.45
CA GLY A 56 -9.94 13.47 5.74
C GLY A 56 -9.50 14.78 5.10
N SER A 57 -8.49 15.47 5.67
CA SER A 57 -7.96 16.72 5.12
C SER A 57 -6.84 16.52 4.10
N LYS A 58 -6.27 15.30 3.98
CA LYS A 58 -5.24 15.04 2.98
C LYS A 58 -5.82 15.20 1.57
N PRO A 59 -5.20 16.02 0.70
CA PRO A 59 -5.68 16.24 -0.65
C PRO A 59 -5.47 15.00 -1.52
N TYR A 60 -6.09 14.99 -2.70
CA TYR A 60 -6.02 13.88 -3.65
C TYR A 60 -4.58 13.52 -4.03
N GLU A 61 -3.74 14.53 -4.29
CA GLU A 61 -2.36 14.39 -4.70
C GLU A 61 -1.50 13.72 -3.63
N TRP A 62 -1.80 14.01 -2.35
CA TRP A 62 -1.12 13.37 -1.22
C TRP A 62 -1.40 11.86 -1.21
N TRP A 63 -2.66 11.47 -1.43
CA TRP A 63 -3.03 10.05 -1.49
C TRP A 63 -2.41 9.34 -2.68
N ILE A 64 -2.43 9.95 -3.87
CA ILE A 64 -1.73 9.42 -5.05
C ILE A 64 -0.25 9.18 -4.75
N GLN A 65 0.41 10.12 -4.08
CA GLN A 65 1.81 9.98 -3.68
C GLN A 65 2.04 8.95 -2.56
N ASN A 66 0.99 8.47 -1.88
CA ASN A 66 1.08 7.49 -0.80
C ASN A 66 0.78 6.05 -1.25
N PHE A 67 0.44 5.80 -2.52
CA PHE A 67 0.06 4.45 -2.97
C PHE A 67 1.18 3.65 -3.64
N ILE A 68 1.06 2.33 -3.61
CA ILE A 68 1.85 1.41 -4.43
C ILE A 68 0.96 0.24 -4.89
N SER A 69 1.09 -0.18 -6.15
CA SER A 69 0.35 -1.34 -6.67
C SER A 69 1.12 -2.63 -6.37
N LEU A 70 0.49 -3.59 -5.70
CA LEU A 70 1.10 -4.88 -5.34
C LEU A 70 0.16 -6.03 -5.71
N CYS A 71 0.70 -7.16 -6.16
CA CYS A 71 -0.12 -8.38 -6.23
C CYS A 71 -0.38 -8.89 -4.81
N HIS A 72 -1.42 -9.72 -4.63
CA HIS A 72 -1.80 -10.23 -3.32
C HIS A 72 -0.63 -10.87 -2.54
N HIS A 73 0.21 -11.65 -3.23
CA HIS A 73 1.38 -12.30 -2.63
C HIS A 73 2.39 -11.29 -2.08
N ASP A 74 2.83 -10.32 -2.90
CA ASP A 74 3.82 -9.31 -2.50
C ASP A 74 3.24 -8.32 -1.47
N HIS A 75 1.95 -8.02 -1.59
CA HIS A 75 1.23 -7.20 -0.62
C HIS A 75 1.27 -7.84 0.78
N HIS A 76 0.91 -9.11 0.89
CA HIS A 76 0.96 -9.82 2.16
C HIS A 76 2.40 -10.01 2.65
N ARG A 77 3.28 -10.56 1.81
CA ARG A 77 4.62 -11.01 2.23
C ARG A 77 5.59 -9.87 2.48
N LEU A 78 5.56 -8.82 1.65
CA LEU A 78 6.57 -7.76 1.68
C LEU A 78 6.04 -6.48 2.30
N ALA A 79 4.80 -6.11 2.00
CA ALA A 79 4.19 -4.89 2.54
C ALA A 79 3.67 -5.11 3.95
N HIS A 80 3.08 -6.28 4.24
CA HIS A 80 2.62 -6.65 5.58
C HIS A 80 3.54 -7.65 6.30
N CYS A 81 4.76 -7.86 5.80
CA CYS A 81 5.78 -8.73 6.41
C CYS A 81 5.29 -10.18 6.68
N GLY A 82 4.30 -10.66 5.94
CA GLY A 82 3.67 -11.97 6.14
C GLY A 82 2.79 -12.06 7.40
N ASP A 83 2.41 -10.93 7.98
CA ASP A 83 1.52 -10.86 9.15
C ASP A 83 0.11 -11.36 8.78
N PRO A 84 -0.35 -12.50 9.35
CA PRO A 84 -1.67 -13.04 9.06
C PRO A 84 -2.81 -12.12 9.49
N ALA A 85 -2.56 -11.18 10.41
CA ALA A 85 -3.54 -10.20 10.87
C ALA A 85 -3.55 -8.91 10.03
N TRP A 86 -2.62 -8.75 9.08
CA TRP A 86 -2.50 -7.55 8.23
C TRP A 86 -2.30 -6.24 9.02
N LEU A 87 -1.75 -6.33 10.24
CA LEU A 87 -1.56 -5.17 11.14
C LEU A 87 -0.17 -4.55 10.98
N SER A 88 0.83 -5.39 10.69
CA SER A 88 2.20 -4.94 10.42
C SER A 88 2.28 -4.28 9.05
N TYR A 89 3.14 -3.28 8.89
CA TYR A 89 3.42 -2.70 7.58
C TYR A 89 4.92 -2.41 7.42
N ASN A 90 5.39 -2.42 6.19
CA ASN A 90 6.77 -2.14 5.82
C ASN A 90 6.89 -0.69 5.31
N PRO A 91 7.42 0.25 6.12
CA PRO A 91 7.54 1.65 5.71
C PRO A 91 8.51 1.86 4.53
N ARG A 92 9.33 0.86 4.20
CA ARG A 92 10.33 0.90 3.13
C ARG A 92 9.89 0.14 1.88
N ILE A 93 8.60 -0.20 1.75
CA ILE A 93 8.10 -1.00 0.61
C ILE A 93 8.41 -0.39 -0.76
N ARG A 94 8.44 0.93 -0.88
CA ARG A 94 8.84 1.63 -2.12
C ARG A 94 10.32 1.48 -2.44
N GLU A 95 11.18 1.57 -1.44
CA GLU A 95 12.62 1.35 -1.62
C GLU A 95 12.86 -0.08 -2.07
N LEU A 96 12.24 -1.06 -1.40
CA LEU A 96 12.31 -2.46 -1.77
C LEU A 96 11.87 -2.70 -3.22
N ALA A 97 10.75 -2.09 -3.64
CA ALA A 97 10.26 -2.18 -5.00
C ALA A 97 11.26 -1.63 -6.03
N SER A 98 11.83 -0.46 -5.76
CA SER A 98 12.83 0.16 -6.62
C SER A 98 14.09 -0.71 -6.75
N THR A 99 14.57 -1.28 -5.63
CA THR A 99 15.73 -2.17 -5.61
C THR A 99 15.49 -3.44 -6.44
N ILE A 100 14.34 -4.11 -6.24
CA ILE A 100 14.01 -5.35 -6.96
C ILE A 100 13.84 -5.08 -8.46
N GLN A 101 13.14 -4.01 -8.84
CA GLN A 101 13.01 -3.64 -10.26
C GLN A 101 14.36 -3.37 -10.91
N SER A 102 15.24 -2.66 -10.21
CA SER A 102 16.59 -2.37 -10.71
C SER A 102 17.37 -3.66 -10.92
N PHE A 103 17.40 -4.55 -9.92
CA PHE A 103 18.06 -5.87 -10.03
C PHE A 103 17.47 -6.72 -11.16
N GLY A 104 16.15 -6.77 -11.28
CA GLY A 104 15.46 -7.52 -12.34
C GLY A 104 15.73 -6.99 -13.74
N LYS A 105 16.20 -5.74 -13.91
CA LYS A 105 16.70 -5.22 -15.19
C LYS A 105 18.15 -5.66 -15.44
N PHE A 106 18.99 -5.72 -14.42
CA PHE A 106 20.39 -6.18 -14.55
C PHE A 106 20.50 -7.69 -14.85
N CYS A 107 19.58 -8.51 -14.33
CA CYS A 107 19.61 -9.97 -14.50
C CYS A 107 18.92 -10.48 -15.77
N ARG A 108 18.12 -9.65 -16.47
CA ARG A 108 17.57 -10.02 -17.78
C ARG A 108 18.66 -9.81 -18.85
N ARG A 109 19.50 -10.83 -19.04
CA ARG A 109 20.33 -11.03 -20.25
C ARG A 109 19.56 -11.85 -21.27
#